data_AF-A0A5B7C5N0-F1
#
_entry.id   AF-A0A5B7C5N0-F1
#
_cell.length_a   1.000
_cell.length_b   1.000
_cell.length_c   1.000
_cell.angle_alpha   90.00
_cell.angle_beta   90.00
_cell.angle_gamma   90.00
#
_symmetry.space_group_name_H-M   'P 1'
#
loop_
_entity.id
_entity.type
_entity.pdbx_description
1 polymer ?
#
loop_
_entity_poly.entity_id
_entity_poly.type
_entity_poly.pdbx_seq_one_letter_code
_entity_poly.pdbx_strand_id
1 'polypeptide(L)'
;GTVSGAPKVKAMELIDQLEPTRRGPYSGGFGAISFSGDMDIALTLRTIVFPNGPRYDTMYLYKNGNKRQEWVAYLQAGAGIIADSVPDDEQIECENKAAGLSRAIDLAESAFVYK
;
A
#
# COMPACT_ATOMS: atom_id res chain seq x y z
N GLY A 1 3.44 -14.14 -9.91
CA GLY A 1 2.45 -14.29 -10.98
C GLY A 1 1.39 -13.23 -10.80
N THR A 2 0.59 -13.37 -9.75
CA THR A 2 -0.63 -12.58 -9.52
C THR A 2 -0.44 -11.07 -9.39
N VAL A 3 0.68 -10.62 -8.81
CA VAL A 3 0.94 -9.18 -8.54
C VAL A 3 2.05 -8.60 -9.44
N SER A 4 2.53 -9.41 -10.37
CA SER A 4 3.53 -9.02 -11.38
C SER A 4 2.95 -9.04 -12.79
N GLY A 5 2.32 -10.16 -13.17
CA GLY A 5 1.94 -10.48 -14.54
C GLY A 5 2.74 -11.65 -15.12
N ALA A 6 2.49 -11.94 -16.40
CA ALA A 6 3.13 -12.99 -17.19
C ALA A 6 3.40 -12.49 -18.62
N PRO A 7 4.59 -12.76 -19.20
CA PRO A 7 5.78 -13.35 -18.59
C PRO A 7 6.39 -12.49 -17.47
N LYS A 8 6.79 -13.12 -16.35
CA LYS A 8 7.06 -12.43 -15.07
C LYS A 8 8.11 -11.32 -15.16
N VAL A 9 9.26 -11.61 -15.77
CA VAL A 9 10.36 -10.63 -15.88
C VAL A 9 9.92 -9.42 -16.67
N LYS A 10 9.27 -9.65 -17.83
CA LYS A 10 8.81 -8.57 -18.69
C LYS A 10 7.75 -7.70 -18.03
N ALA A 11 6.83 -8.33 -17.29
CA ALA A 11 5.82 -7.60 -16.55
C ALA A 11 6.44 -6.73 -15.44
N MET A 12 7.46 -7.23 -14.72
CA MET A 12 8.19 -6.43 -13.73
C MET A 12 8.96 -5.27 -14.35
N GLU A 13 9.55 -5.43 -15.54
CA GLU A 13 10.19 -4.32 -16.27
C GLU A 13 9.20 -3.22 -16.62
N LEU A 14 8.01 -3.58 -17.11
CA LEU A 14 6.96 -2.61 -17.42
C LEU A 14 6.44 -1.90 -16.17
N ILE A 15 6.26 -2.63 -15.07
CA ILE A 15 5.89 -2.06 -13.78
C ILE A 15 6.93 -1.02 -13.32
N ASP A 16 8.23 -1.36 -13.39
CA ASP A 16 9.31 -0.45 -12.99
C ASP A 16 9.39 0.80 -13.87
N GLN A 17 9.00 0.70 -15.15
CA GLN A 17 8.92 1.84 -16.06
C GLN A 17 7.70 2.73 -15.84
N LEU A 18 6.58 2.16 -15.40
CA LEU A 18 5.29 2.87 -15.31
C LEU A 18 4.98 3.38 -13.89
N GLU A 19 5.44 2.70 -12.85
CA GLU A 19 5.19 3.14 -11.47
C GLU A 19 6.11 4.31 -11.09
N PRO A 20 5.55 5.38 -10.47
CA PRO A 20 6.33 6.58 -10.15
C PRO A 20 7.33 6.37 -8.99
N THR A 21 7.12 5.32 -8.20
CA THR A 21 7.90 5.03 -6.98
C THR A 21 8.07 3.54 -6.80
N ARG A 22 9.16 3.13 -6.14
CA ARG A 22 9.36 1.73 -5.74
C ARG A 22 8.24 1.27 -4.79
N ARG A 23 7.73 0.05 -5.01
CA ARG A 23 6.65 -0.58 -4.22
C ARG A 23 6.94 -0.76 -2.72
N GLY A 24 8.22 -0.76 -2.33
CA GLY A 24 8.61 -1.00 -0.95
C GLY A 24 8.06 -2.35 -0.45
N PRO A 25 7.36 -2.39 0.70
CA PRO A 25 6.74 -3.62 1.20
C PRO A 25 5.63 -4.17 0.30
N TYR A 26 4.93 -3.37 -0.50
CA TYR A 26 3.78 -3.83 -1.28
C TYR A 26 4.17 -4.94 -2.26
N SER A 27 3.37 -6.02 -2.31
CA SER A 27 3.60 -7.20 -3.15
C SER A 27 4.88 -8.01 -2.81
N GLY A 28 5.55 -7.70 -1.71
CA GLY A 28 6.62 -8.51 -1.13
C GLY A 28 6.10 -9.69 -0.32
N GLY A 29 6.96 -10.24 0.54
CA GLY A 29 6.62 -11.27 1.50
C GLY A 29 6.80 -10.76 2.93
N PHE A 30 5.83 -11.01 3.80
CA PHE A 30 5.90 -10.71 5.23
C PHE A 30 5.49 -11.93 6.04
N GLY A 31 6.31 -12.25 7.04
CA GLY A 31 6.11 -13.44 7.85
C GLY A 31 7.35 -13.79 8.66
N ALA A 32 7.49 -15.06 9.03
CA ALA A 32 8.52 -15.53 9.91
C ALA A 32 9.19 -16.81 9.38
N ILE A 33 10.46 -16.96 9.76
CA ILE A 33 11.25 -18.17 9.55
C ILE A 33 11.76 -18.59 10.93
N SER A 34 11.57 -19.85 11.27
CA SER A 34 12.00 -20.44 12.54
C SER A 34 13.39 -21.07 12.41
N PHE A 35 14.07 -21.22 13.55
CA PHE A 35 15.33 -21.97 13.62
C PHE A 35 15.14 -23.49 13.44
N SER A 36 13.91 -23.99 13.56
CA SER A 36 13.56 -25.39 13.26
C SER A 36 13.41 -25.68 11.77
N GLY A 37 13.42 -24.65 10.92
CA GLY A 37 13.29 -24.77 9.47
C GLY A 37 11.87 -24.50 8.93
N ASP A 38 10.90 -24.26 9.82
CA ASP A 38 9.55 -23.87 9.42
C ASP A 38 9.52 -22.41 8.93
N MET A 39 8.69 -22.13 7.93
CA MET A 39 8.52 -20.80 7.35
C MET A 39 7.04 -20.55 7.03
N ASP A 40 6.56 -19.38 7.40
CA ASP A 40 5.24 -18.87 7.00
C ASP A 40 5.41 -17.44 6.49
N ILE A 41 5.09 -17.21 5.22
CA ILE A 41 5.22 -15.92 4.54
C ILE A 41 3.95 -15.64 3.75
N ALA A 42 3.28 -14.55 4.11
CA ALA A 42 2.14 -14.02 3.38
C ALA A 42 2.57 -12.95 2.36
N LEU A 43 1.80 -12.80 1.29
CA LEU A 43 1.92 -11.64 0.41
C LEU A 43 1.43 -10.39 1.12
N THR A 44 2.24 -9.33 1.08
CA THR A 44 1.96 -8.01 1.65
C THR A 44 1.00 -7.22 0.77
N LEU A 45 -0.23 -7.68 0.73
CA LEU A 45 -1.37 -6.98 0.16
C LEU A 45 -2.27 -6.50 1.29
N ARG A 46 -3.14 -5.52 1.01
CA ARG A 46 -4.04 -4.93 2.02
C ARG A 46 -3.29 -4.57 3.33
N THR A 47 -2.12 -3.96 3.19
CA THR A 47 -1.24 -3.60 4.30
C THR A 47 -1.08 -2.09 4.33
N ILE A 48 -1.07 -1.49 5.52
CA ILE A 48 -0.80 -0.07 5.73
C ILE A 48 0.67 0.08 6.13
N VAL A 49 1.41 0.94 5.43
CA VAL A 49 2.82 1.22 5.76
C VAL A 49 2.92 2.61 6.38
N PHE A 50 3.49 2.69 7.58
CA PHE A 50 3.83 3.96 8.24
C PHE A 50 5.35 4.16 8.16
N PRO A 51 5.82 5.05 7.28
CA PRO A 51 7.24 5.33 7.13
C PRO A 51 7.75 6.14 8.32
N ASN A 52 8.97 5.84 8.77
CA ASN A 52 9.60 6.46 9.94
C ASN A 52 10.52 7.65 9.60
N GLY A 53 10.54 8.09 8.35
CA GLY A 53 11.44 9.15 7.86
C GLY A 53 10.85 10.56 8.00
N PRO A 54 11.68 11.59 8.20
CA PRO A 54 11.23 12.97 8.16
C PRO A 54 10.67 13.31 6.77
N ARG A 55 9.48 13.92 6.74
CA ARG A 55 8.82 14.33 5.51
C ARG A 55 8.76 15.84 5.37
N TYR A 56 8.98 16.28 4.13
CA TYR A 56 8.96 17.68 3.73
C TYR A 56 7.91 17.94 2.63
N ASP A 57 7.17 16.91 2.21
CA ASP A 57 6.19 16.90 1.12
C ASP A 57 4.73 16.97 1.61
N THR A 58 4.47 16.74 2.90
CA THR A 58 3.18 17.02 3.51
C THR A 58 3.01 18.52 3.65
N MET A 59 2.19 19.10 2.78
CA MET A 59 1.80 20.50 2.88
C MET A 59 1.00 20.69 4.18
N TYR A 60 1.66 21.24 5.19
CA TYR A 60 1.06 21.66 6.45
C TYR A 60 -0.25 22.39 6.21
N LEU A 61 -1.35 21.85 6.74
CA LEU A 61 -2.44 22.70 7.22
C LEU A 61 -3.34 21.94 8.20
N TYR A 62 -3.13 22.14 9.51
CA TYR A 62 -4.22 22.38 10.47
C TYR A 62 -3.72 23.25 11.63
N LYS A 63 -3.94 24.56 11.50
CA LYS A 63 -4.55 25.45 12.51
C LYS A 63 -4.33 25.13 14.01
N ASN A 64 -3.13 24.78 14.49
CA ASN A 64 -2.70 25.01 15.87
C ASN A 64 -1.23 24.60 16.08
N GLY A 65 -0.45 25.50 16.68
CA GLY A 65 1.00 25.42 16.82
C GLY A 65 1.56 24.43 17.84
N ASN A 66 1.02 23.20 17.93
CA ASN A 66 1.65 22.12 18.68
C ASN A 66 2.12 21.02 17.70
N LYS A 67 3.44 20.96 17.48
CA LYS A 67 4.13 20.01 16.61
C LYS A 67 3.95 18.57 17.09
N ARG A 68 2.85 17.92 16.72
CA ARG A 68 2.83 16.45 16.61
C ARG A 68 3.39 16.09 15.24
N GLN A 69 4.35 15.18 15.22
CA GLN A 69 4.78 14.53 13.98
C GLN A 69 3.53 13.88 13.37
N GLU A 70 3.07 14.38 12.23
CA GLU A 70 1.94 13.78 11.51
C GLU A 70 2.44 12.50 10.84
N TRP A 71 1.89 11.36 11.27
CA TRP A 71 2.15 10.08 10.62
C TRP A 71 1.40 10.06 9.29
N VAL A 72 2.07 9.63 8.23
CA VAL A 72 1.44 9.46 6.92
C VAL A 72 1.24 7.98 6.65
N ALA A 73 0.00 7.57 6.41
CA ALA A 73 -0.33 6.20 6.04
C ALA A 73 -0.17 5.98 4.53
N TYR A 74 0.62 4.98 4.13
CA TYR A 74 0.76 4.58 2.73
C TYR A 74 -0.12 3.37 2.46
N LEU A 75 -1.08 3.55 1.54
CA LEU A 75 -1.98 2.53 1.04
C LEU A 75 -1.65 2.28 -0.43
N GLN A 76 -1.30 1.04 -0.76
CA GLN A 76 -1.05 0.65 -2.14
C GLN A 76 -1.96 -0.52 -2.51
N ALA A 77 -2.60 -0.40 -3.67
CA ALA A 77 -3.43 -1.41 -4.29
C ALA A 77 -3.17 -1.40 -5.80
N GLY A 78 -3.58 -2.47 -6.48
CA GLY A 78 -3.42 -2.62 -7.91
C GLY A 78 -4.40 -3.66 -8.45
N ALA A 79 -4.54 -3.70 -9.77
CA ALA A 79 -5.40 -4.63 -10.47
C ALA A 79 -4.64 -5.35 -11.59
N GLY A 80 -5.23 -6.42 -12.11
CA GLY A 80 -4.60 -7.32 -13.07
C GLY A 80 -5.02 -6.95 -14.49
N ILE A 81 -4.16 -6.26 -15.23
CA ILE A 81 -4.50 -5.81 -16.58
C ILE A 81 -4.35 -6.95 -17.60
N ILE A 82 -5.44 -7.26 -18.29
CA ILE A 82 -5.53 -8.11 -19.48
C ILE A 82 -5.98 -7.32 -20.72
N ALA A 83 -5.97 -7.95 -21.89
CA ALA A 83 -6.29 -7.29 -23.17
C ALA A 83 -7.69 -6.66 -23.21
N ASP A 84 -8.65 -7.27 -22.53
CA ASP A 84 -10.06 -6.84 -22.54
C ASP A 84 -10.43 -5.96 -21.32
N SER A 85 -9.42 -5.47 -20.56
CA SER A 85 -9.67 -4.66 -19.37
C SER A 85 -10.24 -3.30 -19.72
N VAL A 86 -11.17 -2.82 -18.90
CA VAL A 86 -11.71 -1.46 -18.99
C VAL A 86 -11.01 -0.59 -17.95
N PRO A 87 -10.30 0.49 -18.34
CA PRO A 87 -9.49 1.29 -17.41
C PRO A 87 -10.26 1.79 -16.18
N ASP A 88 -11.50 2.22 -16.36
CA ASP A 88 -12.33 2.74 -15.27
C ASP A 88 -12.70 1.64 -14.26
N ASP A 89 -13.01 0.42 -14.74
CA ASP A 89 -13.36 -0.71 -13.88
C ASP A 89 -12.14 -1.17 -13.05
N GLU A 90 -10.95 -1.20 -13.65
CA GLU A 90 -9.70 -1.57 -12.98
C GLU A 90 -9.31 -0.54 -11.90
N GLN A 91 -9.56 0.74 -12.16
CA GLN A 91 -9.37 1.81 -11.18
C GLN A 91 -10.34 1.65 -10.00
N ILE A 92 -11.61 1.40 -10.27
CA ILE A 92 -12.62 1.13 -9.24
C ILE A 92 -12.24 -0.11 -8.42
N GLU A 93 -11.70 -1.17 -9.04
CA GLU A 93 -11.19 -2.34 -8.31
C GLU A 93 -10.05 -1.96 -7.35
N CYS A 94 -9.11 -1.11 -7.78
CA CYS A 94 -8.02 -0.64 -6.93
C CYS A 94 -8.54 0.15 -5.73
N GLU A 95 -9.48 1.07 -5.97
CA GLU A 95 -10.12 1.88 -4.92
C GLU A 95 -10.86 0.99 -3.92
N ASN A 96 -11.64 0.02 -4.40
CA ASN A 96 -12.36 -0.93 -3.56
C ASN A 96 -11.41 -1.78 -2.70
N LYS A 97 -10.26 -2.21 -3.25
CA LYS A 97 -9.24 -2.93 -2.48
C LYS A 97 -8.61 -2.08 -1.38
N ALA A 98 -8.45 -0.77 -1.61
CA ALA A 98 -7.89 0.17 -0.65
C ALA A 98 -8.92 0.67 0.38
N ALA A 99 -10.21 0.73 0.01
CA ALA A 99 -11.30 1.30 0.81
C ALA A 99 -11.41 0.67 2.21
N GLY A 100 -11.21 -0.66 2.32
CA GLY A 100 -11.23 -1.34 3.61
C GLY A 100 -10.16 -0.84 4.58
N LEU A 101 -8.96 -0.51 4.08
CA LEU A 101 -7.88 0.06 4.89
C LEU A 101 -8.15 1.52 5.24
N SER A 102 -8.65 2.30 4.27
CA SER A 102 -9.04 3.68 4.52
C SER A 102 -10.08 3.76 5.63
N ARG A 103 -11.10 2.90 5.58
CA ARG A 103 -12.15 2.85 6.60
C ARG A 103 -11.62 2.45 7.97
N ALA A 104 -10.62 1.57 8.02
CA ALA A 104 -9.97 1.19 9.27
C ALA A 104 -9.23 2.37 9.91
N ILE A 105 -8.60 3.23 9.10
CA ILE A 105 -7.98 4.48 9.58
C ILE A 105 -9.05 5.41 10.17
N ASP A 106 -10.13 5.70 9.42
CA ASP A 106 -11.21 6.58 9.90
C ASP A 106 -11.77 6.13 11.26
N LEU A 107 -12.01 4.82 11.39
CA LEU A 107 -12.54 4.24 12.62
C LEU A 107 -11.55 4.39 13.78
N ALA A 108 -10.25 4.13 13.54
CA ALA A 108 -9.21 4.29 14.54
C ALA A 108 -9.09 5.77 14.99
N GLU A 109 -9.11 6.72 14.07
CA GLU A 109 -9.07 8.15 14.42
C GLU A 109 -10.30 8.57 15.24
N SER A 110 -11.50 8.15 14.84
CA SER A 110 -12.73 8.43 15.58
C SER A 110 -12.71 7.85 17.00
N ALA A 111 -12.09 6.69 17.20
CA ALA A 111 -12.07 6.00 18.49
C ALA A 111 -11.03 6.55 19.47
N PHE A 112 -9.92 7.11 18.97
CA PHE A 112 -8.74 7.44 19.77
C PHE A 112 -8.33 8.92 19.75
N VAL A 113 -8.68 9.70 18.72
CA VAL A 113 -8.25 11.11 18.58
C VAL A 113 -9.35 12.08 18.98
N TYR A 114 -10.60 11.81 18.60
CA TYR A 114 -11.75 12.70 18.82
C TYR A 114 -12.56 12.38 20.08
N LYS A 115 -11.96 11.69 21.07
CA LYS A 115 -12.56 11.48 22.39
C LYS A 115 -12.32 12.66 23.32
#